data_AF-A0A261C2J3-F1
#
_entry.id   AF-A0A261C2J3-F1
#
_cell.length_a   1.000
_cell.length_b   1.000
_cell.length_c   1.000
_cell.angle_alpha   90.00
_cell.angle_beta   90.00
_cell.angle_gamma   90.00
#
_symmetry.space_group_name_H-M   'P 1'
#
loop_
_entity.id
_entity.type
_entity.pdbx_description
1 polymer ?
#
loop_
_entity_poly.entity_id
_entity_poly.type
_entity_poly.pdbx_seq_one_letter_code
_entity_poly.pdbx_strand_id
1 'polypeptide(L)' 'MLSIKTLFFILVVLLAISTVSSSTESGRMCGRTLMAHIDSICGKDCEKSAEFWKLCAMGDAYSEDDIRQICCPTA' A
#
# COMPACT_ATOMS: atom_id res chain seq x y z
N MET A 1 -33.38 2.06 -29.17
CA MET A 1 -33.83 3.00 -28.12
C MET A 1 -33.29 2.51 -26.79
N LEU A 2 -32.23 3.13 -26.29
CA LEU A 2 -31.66 2.78 -24.99
C LEU A 2 -32.60 3.35 -23.92
N SER A 3 -33.36 2.48 -23.25
CA SER A 3 -34.35 2.91 -22.26
C SER A 3 -33.63 3.49 -21.04
N ILE A 4 -34.18 4.55 -20.45
CA ILE A 4 -33.61 5.23 -19.27
C ILE A 4 -33.32 4.25 -18.13
N LYS A 5 -34.17 3.22 -18.00
CA LYS A 5 -34.04 2.13 -17.03
C LYS A 5 -32.80 1.27 -17.28
N THR A 6 -32.41 1.07 -18.53
CA THR A 6 -31.17 0.39 -18.93
C THR A 6 -29.95 1.27 -18.61
N LEU A 7 -30.06 2.59 -18.83
CA LEU A 7 -29.02 3.56 -18.51
C LEU A 7 -28.70 3.60 -17.00
N PHE A 8 -29.75 3.64 -16.16
CA PHE A 8 -29.61 3.56 -14.70
C PHE A 8 -28.96 2.24 -14.26
N PHE A 9 -29.34 1.12 -14.87
CA PHE A 9 -28.79 -0.18 -14.52
C PHE A 9 -27.29 -0.27 -14.84
N ILE A 10 -26.89 0.24 -16.01
CA ILE A 10 -25.47 0.29 -16.42
C ILE A 10 -24.67 1.22 -15.50
N LEU A 11 -25.23 2.37 -15.13
CA LEU A 11 -24.57 3.32 -14.22
C LEU A 11 -24.30 2.69 -12.84
N VAL A 12 -25.29 1.98 -12.28
CA VAL A 12 -25.15 1.30 -10.99
C VAL A 12 -24.11 0.17 -11.05
N VAL A 13 -24.08 -0.60 -12.15
CA VAL A 13 -23.07 -1.64 -12.37
C VAL A 13 -21.66 -1.04 -12.51
N LEU A 14 -21.51 0.07 -13.23
CA LEU A 14 -20.21 0.77 -13.37
C LEU A 14 -19.70 1.34 -12.03
N LEU A 15 -20.58 1.93 -11.22
CA LEU A 15 -20.20 2.38 -9.87
C LEU A 15 -19.79 1.20 -8.97
N ALA A 16 -20.44 0.04 -9.09
CA ALA A 16 -20.08 -1.15 -8.32
C ALA A 16 -18.71 -1.75 -8.72
N ILE A 17 -18.29 -1.60 -9.98
CA ILE A 17 -16.96 -2.06 -10.44
C ILE A 17 -15.85 -1.09 -9.99
N SER A 18 -16.19 0.17 -9.69
CA SER A 18 -15.23 1.19 -9.28
C SER A 18 -14.63 0.96 -7.89
N THR A 19 -15.26 0.13 -7.05
CA THR A 19 -14.82 -0.14 -5.67
C THR A 19 -13.85 -1.31 -5.54
N VAL A 20 -13.59 -2.08 -6.61
CA VAL A 20 -12.72 -3.27 -6.59
C VAL A 20 -11.34 -3.06 -7.21
N SER A 21 -11.01 -1.82 -7.63
CA SER A 21 -9.75 -1.53 -8.33
C SER A 21 -8.71 -0.83 -7.43
N SER A 22 -8.50 -1.36 -6.22
CA SER A 22 -7.29 -1.03 -5.44
C SER A 22 -6.16 -1.95 -5.90
N SER A 23 -5.47 -1.50 -6.95
CA SER A 23 -4.30 -2.10 -7.58
C SER A 23 -3.34 -2.82 -6.61
N THR A 24 -3.32 -4.15 -6.65
CA THR A 24 -2.25 -4.99 -6.10
C THR A 24 -1.07 -5.09 -7.09
N GLU A 25 -0.67 -3.97 -7.67
CA GLU A 25 0.60 -3.81 -8.40
C GLU A 25 1.67 -3.09 -7.55
N SER A 26 1.29 -2.66 -6.35
CA SER A 26 2.14 -1.95 -5.39
C SER A 26 3.10 -2.86 -4.61
N GLY A 27 2.78 -4.15 -4.41
CA GLY A 27 3.56 -5.03 -3.52
C GLY A 27 5.03 -5.21 -3.92
N ARG A 28 5.35 -5.12 -5.23
CA ARG A 28 6.72 -5.28 -5.74
C ARG A 28 7.54 -3.99 -5.67
N MET A 29 6.91 -2.83 -5.83
CA MET A 29 7.55 -1.52 -5.61
C MET A 29 7.69 -1.20 -4.13
N CYS A 30 6.75 -1.70 -3.30
CA CYS A 30 6.75 -1.49 -1.86
C CYS A 30 8.03 -1.97 -1.21
N GLY A 31 8.49 -3.18 -1.50
CA GLY A 31 9.69 -3.71 -0.85
C GLY A 31 10.96 -2.91 -1.12
N ARG A 32 11.17 -2.50 -2.38
CA ARG A 32 12.37 -1.73 -2.74
C ARG A 32 12.33 -0.32 -2.16
N THR A 33 11.16 0.32 -2.20
CA THR A 33 10.94 1.66 -1.65
C THR A 33 11.06 1.68 -0.13
N LEU A 34 10.48 0.69 0.54
CA LEU A 34 10.56 0.50 1.98
C LEU A 34 12.01 0.31 2.44
N MET A 35 12.77 -0.57 1.79
CA MET A 35 14.18 -0.77 2.16
C MET A 35 15.01 0.49 1.98
N ALA A 36 14.83 1.21 0.87
CA ALA A 36 15.50 2.50 0.65
C ALA A 36 15.09 3.56 1.69
N HIS A 37 13.83 3.54 2.12
CA HIS A 37 13.34 4.45 3.15
C HIS A 37 13.91 4.11 4.54
N ILE A 38 13.97 2.83 4.91
CA ILE A 38 14.61 2.35 6.14
C ILE A 38 16.10 2.69 6.14
N ASP A 39 16.80 2.47 5.02
CA ASP A 39 18.22 2.83 4.89
C ASP A 39 18.42 4.35 5.02
N SER A 40 17.53 5.17 4.45
CA SER A 40 17.59 6.63 4.63
C SER A 40 17.36 7.09 6.08
N ILE A 41 16.61 6.34 6.89
CA ILE A 41 16.31 6.68 8.29
C ILE A 41 17.41 6.17 9.23
N CYS A 42 17.82 4.91 9.03
CA CYS A 42 18.66 4.17 9.96
C CYS A 42 20.12 4.01 9.48
N GLY A 43 20.40 4.25 8.20
CA GLY A 43 21.73 4.06 7.58
C GLY A 43 22.22 2.61 7.54
N LYS A 44 21.31 1.66 7.75
CA LYS A 44 21.60 0.23 7.81
C LYS A 44 20.37 -0.58 7.43
N ASP A 45 20.60 -1.79 6.93
CA ASP A 45 19.56 -2.79 6.75
C ASP A 45 18.91 -3.15 8.10
N CYS A 46 17.58 -3.26 8.08
CA CYS A 46 16.79 -3.67 9.23
C CYS A 46 16.32 -5.11 9.05
N GLU A 47 16.65 -5.98 10.00
CA GLU A 47 16.21 -7.38 9.99
C GLU A 47 14.69 -7.52 10.14
N LYS A 48 14.06 -6.60 10.89
CA LYS A 48 12.60 -6.54 11.11
C LYS A 48 11.82 -5.80 10.02
N SER A 49 12.49 -5.36 8.96
CA SER A 49 11.85 -4.75 7.78
C SER A 49 10.79 -5.64 7.11
N ALA A 50 10.86 -6.96 7.33
CA ALA A 50 9.87 -7.92 6.84
C ALA A 50 8.45 -7.67 7.38
N GLU A 51 8.31 -7.12 8.59
CA GLU A 51 7.00 -6.76 9.17
C GLU A 51 6.41 -5.55 8.44
N PHE A 52 7.23 -4.54 8.20
CA PHE A 52 6.86 -3.38 7.38
C PHE A 52 6.58 -3.76 5.92
N TRP A 53 7.27 -4.78 5.39
CA TRP A 53 7.02 -5.26 4.04
C TRP A 53 5.62 -5.83 3.90
N LYS A 54 5.13 -6.56 4.92
CA LYS A 54 3.76 -7.05 4.96
C LYS A 54 2.75 -5.91 4.98
N LEU A 55 2.95 -4.91 5.84
CA LEU A 55 2.09 -3.72 5.91
C LEU A 55 2.06 -3.01 4.56
N CYS A 56 3.24 -2.76 3.97
CA CYS A 56 3.39 -2.14 2.66
C CYS A 56 2.69 -2.96 1.56
N ALA A 57 2.85 -4.30 1.55
CA ALA A 57 2.21 -5.18 0.59
C ALA A 57 0.69 -5.25 0.74
N MET A 58 0.17 -5.05 1.96
CA MET A 58 -1.25 -4.97 2.27
C MET A 58 -1.84 -3.57 1.98
N GLY A 59 -1.00 -2.57 1.75
CA GLY A 59 -1.41 -1.17 1.59
C GLY A 59 -1.68 -0.47 2.93
N ASP A 60 -1.24 -1.07 4.04
CA ASP A 60 -1.33 -0.49 5.38
C ASP A 60 -0.21 0.53 5.59
N ALA A 61 -0.53 1.61 6.32
CA ALA A 61 0.42 2.63 6.70
C ALA A 61 1.33 2.15 7.84
N TYR A 62 2.57 2.65 7.85
CA TYR A 62 3.53 2.48 8.94
C TYR A 62 4.18 3.83 9.24
N SER A 63 4.49 4.10 10.52
CA SER A 63 5.12 5.36 10.91
C SER A 63 6.64 5.30 10.78
N GLU A 64 7.26 6.43 10.47
CA GLU A 64 8.72 6.58 10.57
C GLU A 64 9.21 6.37 12.01
N ASP A 65 8.40 6.72 13.01
CA ASP A 65 8.69 6.44 14.42
C ASP A 65 8.74 4.93 14.71
N ASP A 66 7.84 4.14 14.10
CA ASP A 66 7.85 2.69 14.24
C ASP A 66 9.12 2.11 13.63
N ILE A 67 9.52 2.61 12.44
CA ILE A 67 10.78 2.23 11.81
C ILE A 67 11.95 2.56 12.74
N ARG A 68 12.00 3.77 13.31
CA ARG A 68 13.07 4.16 14.24
C ARG A 68 13.09 3.25 15.46
N GLN A 69 11.97 3.03 16.13
CA GLN A 69 11.91 2.20 17.34
C GLN A 69 12.26 0.73 17.08
N ILE A 70 11.86 0.17 15.93
CA ILE A 70 12.03 -1.24 15.62
C ILE A 70 13.39 -1.53 14.97
N CYS A 71 13.84 -0.66 14.05
CA CYS A 71 15.03 -0.87 13.23
C CYS A 71 16.27 -0.15 13.76
N CYS A 72 16.11 1.02 14.37
CA CYS A 72 17.22 1.84 14.85
C CYS A 72 16.87 2.67 16.10
N PRO A 73 16.53 2.03 17.24
CA PRO A 73 16.10 2.73 18.46
C PRO A 73 17.19 3.59 19.12
N THR A 74 18.38 3.65 18.52
CA THR A 74 19.58 4.29 19.07
C THR A 74 20.32 5.12 18.02
N ALA A 75 19.72 5.34 16.84
CA ALA A 75 20.26 6.19 15.78
C ALA A 75 19.92 7.67 15.99
#